data_AF-A0A6J0ZEE5-F1
#
_entry.id   AF-A0A6J0ZEE5-F1
#
_cell.length_a   1.000
_cell.length_b   1.000
_cell.length_c   1.000
_cell.angle_alpha   90.00
_cell.angle_beta   90.00
_cell.angle_gamma   90.00
#
_symmetry.space_group_name_H-M   'P 1'
#
loop_
_entity.id
_entity.type
_entity.pdbx_description
1 polymer ?
#
loop_
_entity_poly.entity_id
_entity_poly.type
_entity_poly.pdbx_seq_one_letter_code
_entity_poly.pdbx_strand_id
1 'polypeptide(L)'
;MHETLDGYRKYFNQIVGFFVVEDHILHTTQGLVNRAYIDELWEMALSKTVAALRTHSSYCSDPNLVLDLKNLIVLFADTLQVYGFPVNQLFDMLLEIRDQYSETLLKKWSGIFRNILDSDNYSPIPVTSEEMYKKVIGQFPFQDTELEKQPFPKKFPFSEFVPKVYNQIKEFIYACLKFSEDLHLSSTEVDDMIRKSTNLLLTRTLSNSLQNVIKRKNIGLTEVTLLLLEAVK
;
A
#
# COMPACT_ATOMS: atom_id res chain seq x y z
N MET A 1 14.58 -16.60 -17.57
CA MET A 1 14.44 -17.38 -16.33
C MET A 1 13.16 -16.85 -15.69
N HIS A 2 12.10 -17.67 -15.60
CA HIS A 2 10.72 -17.18 -15.52
C HIS A 2 10.46 -16.23 -14.34
N GLU A 3 10.11 -14.99 -14.71
CA GLU A 3 9.63 -13.86 -13.90
C GLU A 3 8.31 -14.21 -13.21
N THR A 4 8.38 -15.09 -12.23
CA THR A 4 7.23 -15.49 -11.43
C THR A 4 7.65 -15.48 -9.98
N LEU A 5 6.70 -15.19 -9.08
CA LEU A 5 6.90 -15.26 -7.64
C LEU A 5 7.57 -16.59 -7.20
N ASP A 6 7.26 -17.68 -7.91
CA ASP A 6 7.87 -19.01 -7.72
C ASP A 6 9.37 -19.04 -8.02
N GLY A 7 9.81 -18.29 -9.03
CA GLY A 7 11.23 -18.10 -9.34
C GLY A 7 12.00 -17.46 -8.19
N TYR A 8 11.45 -16.40 -7.60
CA TYR A 8 12.03 -15.76 -6.40
C TYR A 8 12.05 -16.70 -5.21
N ARG A 9 10.95 -17.39 -4.95
CA ARG A 9 10.86 -18.37 -3.86
C ARG A 9 11.94 -19.44 -3.98
N LYS A 10 12.11 -20.02 -5.18
CA LYS A 10 13.15 -21.02 -5.44
C LYS A 10 14.55 -20.44 -5.26
N TYR A 11 14.80 -19.24 -5.79
CA TYR A 11 16.10 -18.58 -5.68
C TYR A 11 16.47 -18.29 -4.21
N PHE A 12 15.57 -17.70 -3.43
CA PHE A 12 15.78 -17.44 -2.00
C PHE A 12 15.98 -18.74 -1.21
N ASN A 13 15.16 -19.77 -1.46
CA ASN A 13 15.31 -21.06 -0.79
C ASN A 13 16.66 -21.73 -1.09
N GLN A 14 17.19 -21.58 -2.31
CA GLN A 14 18.53 -22.10 -2.65
C GLN A 14 19.63 -21.39 -1.87
N ILE A 15 19.55 -20.07 -1.74
CA ILE A 15 20.50 -19.28 -0.95
C ILE A 15 20.42 -19.69 0.53
N VAL A 16 19.21 -19.69 1.11
CA VAL A 16 19.01 -20.11 2.51
C VAL A 16 19.54 -21.52 2.72
N GLY A 17 19.19 -22.47 1.85
CA GLY A 17 19.64 -23.85 1.97
C GLY A 17 21.16 -23.99 1.96
N PHE A 18 21.85 -23.22 1.11
CA PHE A 18 23.31 -23.17 1.09
C PHE A 18 23.88 -22.64 2.42
N PHE A 19 23.44 -21.45 2.87
CA PHE A 19 24.00 -20.83 4.08
C PHE A 19 23.66 -21.57 5.37
N VAL A 20 22.50 -22.22 5.45
CA VAL A 20 22.15 -23.08 6.59
C VAL A 20 23.05 -24.30 6.69
N VAL A 21 23.38 -24.92 5.55
CA VAL A 21 24.30 -26.07 5.52
C VAL A 21 25.73 -25.63 5.89
N GLU A 22 26.21 -24.52 5.34
CA GLU A 22 27.52 -23.98 5.66
C GLU A 22 27.64 -23.59 7.14
N ASP A 23 26.61 -22.96 7.71
CA ASP A 23 26.57 -22.63 9.14
C ASP A 23 26.57 -23.89 10.01
N HIS A 24 25.84 -24.94 9.61
CA HIS A 24 25.88 -26.21 10.32
C HIS A 24 27.28 -26.86 10.27
N ILE A 25 27.95 -26.83 9.12
CA ILE A 25 29.32 -27.34 8.96
C ILE A 25 30.30 -26.56 9.83
N LEU A 26 30.19 -25.22 9.87
CA LEU A 26 31.00 -24.35 10.72
C LEU A 26 30.90 -24.75 12.20
N HIS A 27 29.70 -25.08 12.68
CA HIS A 27 29.47 -25.43 14.08
C HIS A 27 29.79 -26.89 14.43
N THR A 28 29.76 -27.81 13.45
CA THR A 28 29.95 -29.25 13.69
C THR A 28 31.33 -29.77 13.33
N THR A 29 32.07 -29.07 12.47
CA THR A 29 33.38 -29.50 11.97
C THR A 29 34.51 -28.61 12.48
N GLN A 30 35.70 -29.17 12.70
CA GLN A 30 36.87 -28.41 13.13
C GLN A 30 37.73 -28.06 11.92
N GLY A 31 37.71 -26.79 11.49
CA GLY A 31 38.70 -26.23 10.56
C GLY A 31 38.43 -26.42 9.06
N LEU A 32 37.28 -26.99 8.66
CA LEU A 32 36.90 -27.07 7.23
C LEU A 32 36.39 -25.73 6.69
N VAL A 33 35.66 -24.99 7.52
CA VAL A 33 35.10 -23.67 7.20
C VAL A 33 35.37 -22.74 8.38
N ASN A 34 35.62 -21.47 8.09
CA ASN A 34 35.78 -20.44 9.11
C ASN A 34 34.75 -19.31 8.91
N ARG A 35 34.52 -18.53 9.96
CA ARG A 35 33.48 -17.48 9.94
C ARG A 35 33.76 -16.41 8.88
N ALA A 36 35.01 -16.01 8.70
CA ALA A 36 35.40 -14.99 7.72
C ALA A 36 35.03 -15.40 6.28
N TYR A 37 35.26 -16.67 5.91
CA TYR A 37 34.88 -17.20 4.61
C TYR A 37 33.37 -17.15 4.38
N ILE A 38 32.58 -17.56 5.38
CA ILE A 38 31.12 -17.51 5.31
C ILE A 38 30.62 -16.06 5.18
N ASP A 39 31.21 -15.13 5.92
CA ASP A 39 30.84 -13.71 5.86
C ASP A 39 31.15 -13.12 4.47
N GLU A 40 32.30 -13.43 3.86
CA GLU A 40 32.65 -13.00 2.48
C GLU A 40 31.67 -13.59 1.44
N LEU A 41 31.34 -14.88 1.55
CA LEU A 41 30.35 -15.51 0.68
C LEU A 41 28.98 -14.84 0.82
N TRP A 42 28.57 -14.53 2.04
CA TRP A 42 27.30 -13.85 2.32
C TRP A 42 27.27 -12.46 1.71
N GLU A 43 28.33 -11.65 1.89
CA GLU A 43 28.39 -10.32 1.28
C GLU A 43 28.25 -10.36 -0.25
N MET A 44 28.93 -11.31 -0.90
CA MET A 44 28.80 -11.49 -2.36
C MET A 44 27.39 -11.94 -2.77
N ALA A 45 26.80 -12.90 -2.05
CA ALA A 45 25.47 -13.42 -2.34
C ALA A 45 24.40 -12.35 -2.12
N LEU A 46 24.51 -11.59 -1.02
CA LEU A 46 23.63 -10.48 -0.68
C LEU A 46 23.70 -9.39 -1.74
N SER A 47 24.90 -8.94 -2.12
CA SER A 47 25.09 -7.92 -3.16
C SER A 47 24.46 -8.33 -4.50
N LYS A 48 24.66 -9.58 -4.94
CA LYS A 48 24.04 -10.11 -6.16
C LYS A 48 22.52 -10.21 -6.05
N THR A 49 22.02 -10.63 -4.90
CA THR A 49 20.58 -10.76 -4.65
C THR A 49 19.90 -9.40 -4.65
N VAL A 50 20.50 -8.41 -3.99
CA VAL A 50 20.03 -7.02 -3.99
C VAL A 50 20.04 -6.46 -5.42
N ALA A 51 21.12 -6.64 -6.17
CA ALA A 51 21.18 -6.17 -7.55
C ALA A 51 20.07 -6.80 -8.42
N ALA A 52 19.86 -8.12 -8.32
CA ALA A 52 18.82 -8.82 -9.05
C ALA A 52 17.41 -8.33 -8.66
N LEU A 53 17.16 -8.12 -7.38
CA LEU A 53 15.86 -7.63 -6.91
C LEU A 53 15.58 -6.21 -7.38
N ARG A 54 16.56 -5.29 -7.33
CA ARG A 54 16.40 -3.90 -7.79
C ARG A 54 16.05 -3.83 -9.27
N THR A 55 16.74 -4.61 -10.09
CA THR A 55 16.48 -4.63 -11.53
C THR A 55 15.04 -5.04 -11.81
N HIS A 56 14.56 -6.10 -11.19
CA HIS A 56 13.25 -6.64 -11.50
C HIS A 56 12.09 -5.94 -10.78
N SER A 57 12.30 -5.45 -9.55
CA SER A 57 11.26 -4.72 -8.82
C SER A 57 10.86 -3.47 -9.58
N SER A 58 11.81 -2.77 -10.23
CA SER A 58 11.59 -1.54 -10.99
C SER A 58 10.54 -1.64 -12.11
N TYR A 59 10.31 -2.84 -12.66
CA TYR A 59 9.33 -3.08 -13.72
C TYR A 59 7.97 -3.57 -13.18
N CYS A 60 7.89 -3.92 -11.90
CA CYS A 60 6.67 -4.42 -11.29
C CYS A 60 5.66 -3.27 -11.09
N SER A 61 4.58 -3.30 -11.85
CA SER A 61 3.49 -2.31 -11.79
C SER A 61 2.22 -2.85 -11.14
N ASP A 62 2.21 -4.11 -10.69
CA ASP A 62 1.08 -4.70 -9.97
C ASP A 62 1.33 -4.59 -8.45
N PRO A 63 0.50 -3.81 -7.70
CA PRO A 63 0.59 -3.70 -6.25
C PRO A 63 0.60 -5.06 -5.53
N ASN A 64 -0.17 -6.05 -5.99
CA ASN A 64 -0.27 -7.33 -5.32
C ASN A 64 1.04 -8.13 -5.46
N LEU A 65 1.62 -8.16 -6.66
CA LEU A 65 2.90 -8.82 -6.89
C LEU A 65 4.04 -8.16 -6.10
N VAL A 66 4.01 -6.83 -5.95
CA VAL A 66 4.99 -6.12 -5.11
C VAL A 66 4.85 -6.52 -3.64
N LEU A 67 3.62 -6.64 -3.12
CA LEU A 67 3.39 -7.11 -1.75
C LEU A 67 3.86 -8.56 -1.54
N ASP A 68 3.54 -9.45 -2.49
CA ASP A 68 3.97 -10.85 -2.41
C ASP A 68 5.50 -10.97 -2.45
N LEU A 69 6.17 -10.17 -3.29
CA LEU A 69 7.63 -10.09 -3.33
C LEU A 69 8.20 -9.53 -2.03
N LYS A 70 7.62 -8.45 -1.49
CA LYS A 70 8.01 -7.90 -0.18
C LYS A 70 7.96 -8.98 0.90
N ASN A 71 6.87 -9.77 0.95
CA ASN A 71 6.70 -10.80 1.97
C ASN A 71 7.74 -11.93 1.81
N LEU A 72 8.12 -12.27 0.58
CA LEU A 72 9.21 -13.22 0.34
C LEU A 72 10.57 -12.68 0.79
N ILE A 73 10.86 -11.40 0.54
CA ILE A 73 12.12 -10.78 0.95
C ILE A 73 12.20 -10.69 2.48
N VAL A 74 11.12 -10.31 3.16
CA VAL A 74 11.05 -10.26 4.62
C VAL A 74 11.30 -11.66 5.20
N LEU A 75 10.59 -12.69 4.74
CA LEU A 75 10.79 -14.05 5.21
C LEU A 75 12.24 -14.53 4.98
N PHE A 76 12.82 -14.20 3.83
CA PHE A 76 14.21 -14.51 3.50
C PHE A 76 15.20 -13.80 4.45
N ALA A 77 14.98 -12.52 4.73
CA ALA A 77 15.78 -11.73 5.66
C ALA A 77 15.68 -12.27 7.08
N ASP A 78 14.48 -12.47 7.61
CA ASP A 78 14.24 -12.95 8.96
C ASP A 78 14.86 -14.34 9.18
N THR A 79 14.73 -15.22 8.18
CA THR A 79 15.31 -16.57 8.24
C THR A 79 16.82 -16.49 8.41
N LEU A 80 17.52 -15.69 7.61
CA LEU A 80 18.98 -15.57 7.68
C LEU A 80 19.46 -14.79 8.89
N GLN A 81 18.66 -13.83 9.37
CA GLN A 81 18.96 -13.08 10.59
C GLN A 81 19.01 -14.00 11.82
N VAL A 82 18.18 -15.05 11.88
CA VAL A 82 18.22 -16.06 12.96
C VAL A 82 19.55 -16.81 13.00
N TYR A 83 20.21 -17.02 11.85
CA TYR A 83 21.56 -17.60 11.77
C TYR A 83 22.68 -16.57 11.98
N GLY A 84 22.34 -15.33 12.33
CA GLY A 84 23.31 -14.27 12.61
C GLY A 84 23.93 -13.65 11.35
N PHE A 85 23.29 -13.77 10.18
CA PHE A 85 23.73 -13.06 8.98
C PHE A 85 23.20 -11.62 8.96
N PRO A 86 24.01 -10.61 8.57
CA PRO A 86 23.56 -9.24 8.45
C PRO A 86 22.63 -9.05 7.25
N VAL A 87 21.41 -8.56 7.49
CA VAL A 87 20.35 -8.44 6.46
C VAL A 87 19.89 -7.00 6.21
N ASN A 88 20.55 -5.99 6.80
CA ASN A 88 20.14 -4.58 6.72
C ASN A 88 19.94 -4.08 5.28
N GLN A 89 20.80 -4.52 4.33
CA GLN A 89 20.68 -4.13 2.92
C GLN A 89 19.38 -4.61 2.26
N LEU A 90 18.77 -5.70 2.74
CA LEU A 90 17.47 -6.17 2.26
C LEU A 90 16.35 -5.25 2.74
N PHE A 91 16.43 -4.76 3.98
CA PHE A 91 15.48 -3.79 4.52
C PHE A 91 15.60 -2.43 3.85
N ASP A 92 16.82 -1.94 3.59
CA ASP A 92 17.04 -0.72 2.82
C ASP A 92 16.40 -0.81 1.41
N MET A 93 16.56 -1.96 0.76
CA MET A 93 15.90 -2.26 -0.50
C MET A 93 14.37 -2.29 -0.38
N LEU A 94 13.82 -2.86 0.68
CA LEU A 94 12.37 -2.89 0.90
C LEU A 94 11.80 -1.46 1.01
N LEU A 95 12.56 -0.52 1.59
CA LEU A 95 12.20 0.89 1.61
C LEU A 95 12.24 1.54 0.21
N GLU A 96 13.15 1.14 -0.67
CA GLU A 96 13.14 1.58 -2.07
C GLU A 96 11.90 1.03 -2.82
N ILE A 97 11.58 -0.25 -2.63
CA ILE A 97 10.40 -0.90 -3.21
C ILE A 97 9.10 -0.24 -2.73
N ARG A 98 9.06 0.22 -1.47
CA ARG A 98 7.94 0.97 -0.90
C ARG A 98 7.61 2.23 -1.68
N ASP A 99 8.63 2.98 -2.08
CA ASP A 99 8.42 4.26 -2.77
C ASP A 99 7.82 4.01 -4.17
N GLN A 100 8.29 2.95 -4.84
CA GLN A 100 7.71 2.48 -6.09
C GLN A 100 6.27 1.96 -5.92
N TYR A 101 6.02 1.19 -4.87
CA TYR A 101 4.68 0.71 -4.53
C TYR A 101 3.71 1.88 -4.31
N SER A 102 4.15 2.91 -3.57
CA SER A 102 3.37 4.11 -3.30
C SER A 102 2.99 4.86 -4.58
N GLU A 103 3.94 5.04 -5.51
CA GLU A 103 3.64 5.66 -6.81
C GLU A 103 2.70 4.81 -7.67
N THR A 104 2.84 3.48 -7.63
CA THR A 104 1.93 2.54 -8.32
C THR A 104 0.50 2.62 -7.75
N LEU A 105 0.35 2.68 -6.43
CA LEU A 105 -0.94 2.89 -5.77
C LEU A 105 -1.56 4.23 -6.19
N LEU A 106 -0.79 5.33 -6.16
CA LEU A 106 -1.31 6.64 -6.56
C LEU A 106 -1.83 6.65 -8.01
N LYS A 107 -1.14 5.98 -8.93
CA LYS A 107 -1.60 5.81 -10.33
C LYS A 107 -2.90 5.01 -10.41
N LYS A 108 -2.99 3.88 -9.69
CA LYS A 108 -4.19 3.03 -9.66
C LYS A 108 -5.40 3.80 -9.10
N TRP A 109 -5.23 4.51 -7.98
CA TRP A 109 -6.31 5.29 -7.37
C TRP A 109 -6.70 6.52 -8.20
N SER A 110 -5.79 7.10 -8.96
CA SER A 110 -6.12 8.13 -9.96
C SER A 110 -7.16 7.63 -10.96
N GLY A 111 -6.98 6.41 -11.47
CA GLY A 111 -7.96 5.76 -12.35
C GLY A 111 -9.28 5.49 -11.66
N ILE A 112 -9.25 5.01 -10.41
CA ILE A 112 -10.46 4.73 -9.62
C ILE A 112 -11.27 6.02 -9.38
N PHE A 113 -10.62 7.09 -8.91
CA PHE A 113 -11.31 8.37 -8.68
C PHE A 113 -11.89 8.95 -9.96
N ARG A 114 -11.17 8.87 -11.08
CA ARG A 114 -11.70 9.28 -12.39
C ARG A 114 -12.95 8.51 -12.76
N ASN A 115 -12.95 7.18 -12.61
CA ASN A 115 -14.10 6.35 -12.91
C ASN A 115 -15.31 6.71 -12.03
N ILE A 116 -15.08 6.91 -10.72
CA ILE A 116 -16.14 7.32 -9.79
C ILE A 116 -16.73 8.66 -10.23
N LEU A 117 -15.89 9.67 -10.49
CA LEU A 117 -16.33 10.99 -10.92
C LEU A 117 -17.08 10.97 -12.26
N ASP A 118 -16.57 10.22 -13.24
CA ASP A 118 -17.20 10.15 -14.55
C ASP A 118 -18.58 9.48 -14.48
N SER A 119 -18.73 8.48 -13.60
CA SER A 119 -19.99 7.75 -13.35
C SER A 119 -20.99 8.46 -12.45
N ASP A 120 -20.58 9.49 -11.71
CA ASP A 120 -21.44 10.16 -10.74
C ASP A 120 -22.45 11.10 -11.40
N ASN A 121 -23.63 11.20 -10.79
CA ASN A 121 -24.73 12.05 -11.24
C ASN A 121 -24.82 13.38 -10.48
N TYR A 122 -23.94 13.63 -9.51
CA TYR A 122 -23.84 14.85 -8.71
C TYR A 122 -25.18 15.32 -8.13
N SER A 123 -26.06 14.36 -7.83
CA SER A 123 -27.38 14.64 -7.28
C SER A 123 -27.46 14.16 -5.82
N PRO A 124 -28.13 14.91 -4.92
CA PRO A 124 -28.43 14.48 -3.57
C PRO A 124 -28.97 13.04 -3.51
N ILE A 125 -28.38 12.18 -2.68
CA ILE A 125 -28.83 10.77 -2.54
C ILE A 125 -30.21 10.75 -1.87
N PRO A 126 -31.28 10.28 -2.54
CA PRO A 126 -32.59 10.12 -1.93
C PRO A 126 -32.65 8.82 -1.13
N VAL A 127 -33.20 8.87 0.08
CA VAL A 127 -33.46 7.70 0.92
C VAL A 127 -34.94 7.64 1.27
N THR A 128 -35.57 6.53 0.93
CA THR A 128 -37.01 6.30 1.15
C THR A 128 -37.29 5.42 2.37
N SER A 129 -36.26 4.76 2.92
CA SER A 129 -36.36 3.88 4.08
C SER A 129 -35.18 4.07 5.03
N GLU A 130 -35.38 3.63 6.29
CA GLU A 130 -34.33 3.61 7.30
C GLU A 130 -33.17 2.67 6.92
N GLU A 131 -33.45 1.57 6.21
CA GLU A 131 -32.44 0.64 5.71
C GLU A 131 -31.49 1.32 4.71
N MET A 132 -32.02 2.10 3.76
CA MET A 132 -31.21 2.86 2.81
C MET A 132 -30.37 3.91 3.51
N TYR A 133 -30.96 4.61 4.50
CA TYR A 133 -30.24 5.59 5.31
C TYR A 133 -29.06 4.95 6.06
N LYS A 134 -29.31 3.85 6.79
CA LYS A 134 -28.27 3.09 7.51
C LYS A 134 -27.15 2.59 6.58
N LYS A 135 -27.49 2.19 5.34
CA LYS A 135 -26.50 1.77 4.34
C LYS A 135 -25.56 2.91 3.95
N VAL A 136 -26.08 4.12 3.74
CA VAL A 136 -25.25 5.30 3.40
C VAL A 136 -24.39 5.71 4.59
N ILE A 137 -24.98 5.77 5.80
CA ILE A 137 -24.25 6.09 7.04
C ILE A 137 -23.15 5.06 7.35
N GLY A 138 -23.39 3.78 7.07
CA GLY A 138 -22.37 2.74 7.23
C GLY A 138 -21.19 2.88 6.28
N GLN A 139 -21.38 3.52 5.13
CA GLN A 139 -20.31 3.81 4.18
C GLN A 139 -19.60 5.13 4.47
N PHE A 140 -20.35 6.15 4.90
CA PHE A 140 -19.82 7.46 5.26
C PHE A 140 -20.51 7.93 6.54
N PRO A 141 -19.79 8.05 7.66
CA PRO A 141 -20.37 8.37 8.96
C PRO A 141 -20.75 9.85 9.06
N PHE A 142 -21.79 10.25 8.33
CA PHE A 142 -22.33 11.60 8.32
C PHE A 142 -23.29 11.82 9.49
N GLN A 143 -23.08 12.87 10.28
CA GLN A 143 -23.95 13.21 11.41
C GLN A 143 -24.69 14.51 11.14
N ASP A 144 -26.02 14.43 11.03
CA ASP A 144 -26.89 15.59 10.85
C ASP A 144 -28.19 15.41 11.64
N THR A 145 -28.31 16.19 12.72
CA THR A 145 -29.43 16.10 13.66
C THR A 145 -30.74 16.58 13.04
N GLU A 146 -30.70 17.49 12.07
CA GLU A 146 -31.90 17.94 11.35
C GLU A 146 -32.37 16.88 10.36
N LEU A 147 -31.44 16.29 9.61
CA LEU A 147 -31.76 15.21 8.68
C LEU A 147 -32.32 13.99 9.42
N GLU A 148 -31.78 13.62 10.58
CA GLU A 148 -32.29 12.51 11.39
C GLU A 148 -33.75 12.68 11.83
N LYS A 149 -34.16 13.92 12.15
CA LYS A 149 -35.52 14.22 12.63
C LYS A 149 -36.58 14.26 11.53
N GLN A 150 -36.20 14.42 10.27
CA GLN A 150 -37.16 14.47 9.16
C GLN A 150 -37.94 13.14 9.03
N PRO A 151 -39.13 13.12 8.41
CA PRO A 151 -39.76 11.88 7.94
C PRO A 151 -39.14 11.43 6.61
N PHE A 152 -39.26 10.14 6.27
CA PHE A 152 -38.91 9.66 4.92
C PHE A 152 -39.98 10.09 3.90
N PRO A 153 -39.61 10.37 2.63
CA PRO A 153 -38.26 10.29 2.06
C PRO A 153 -37.38 11.52 2.37
N LYS A 154 -36.10 11.29 2.63
CA LYS A 154 -35.09 12.33 2.90
C LYS A 154 -34.03 12.35 1.80
N LYS A 155 -33.20 13.37 1.77
CA LYS A 155 -32.08 13.47 0.84
C LYS A 155 -30.81 13.87 1.57
N PHE A 156 -29.71 13.16 1.33
CA PHE A 156 -28.40 13.61 1.80
C PHE A 156 -27.95 14.85 1.02
N PRO A 157 -27.18 15.76 1.63
CA PRO A 157 -26.72 16.98 0.97
C PRO A 157 -25.58 16.73 -0.05
N PHE A 158 -25.28 15.47 -0.35
CA PHE A 158 -24.19 15.06 -1.23
C PHE A 158 -24.62 13.91 -2.15
N SER A 159 -23.85 13.67 -3.21
CA SER A 159 -24.03 12.55 -4.14
C SER A 159 -23.28 11.29 -3.71
N GLU A 160 -23.53 10.18 -4.42
CA GLU A 160 -22.84 8.89 -4.23
C GLU A 160 -21.31 8.99 -4.38
N PHE A 161 -20.80 10.03 -5.02
CA PHE A 161 -19.39 10.38 -5.06
C PHE A 161 -18.73 10.36 -3.67
N VAL A 162 -19.38 10.98 -2.68
CA VAL A 162 -18.83 11.18 -1.33
C VAL A 162 -18.54 9.86 -0.61
N PRO A 163 -19.53 8.99 -0.37
CA PRO A 163 -19.28 7.71 0.29
C PRO A 163 -18.33 6.82 -0.52
N LYS A 164 -18.36 6.89 -1.86
CA LYS A 164 -17.44 6.12 -2.71
C LYS A 164 -15.99 6.58 -2.54
N VAL A 165 -15.72 7.89 -2.60
CA VAL A 165 -14.36 8.41 -2.40
C VAL A 165 -13.85 8.14 -0.99
N TYR A 166 -14.69 8.34 0.02
CA TYR A 166 -14.34 8.02 1.41
C TYR A 166 -13.90 6.56 1.57
N ASN A 167 -14.69 5.62 1.03
CA ASN A 167 -14.31 4.20 1.05
C ASN A 167 -13.00 3.93 0.32
N GLN A 168 -12.77 4.56 -0.85
CA GLN A 168 -11.51 4.38 -1.58
C GLN A 168 -10.30 4.95 -0.85
N ILE A 169 -10.45 6.03 -0.07
CA ILE A 169 -9.39 6.55 0.80
C ILE A 169 -9.07 5.53 1.90
N LYS A 170 -10.07 4.92 2.52
CA LYS A 170 -9.86 3.85 3.52
C LYS A 170 -9.12 2.65 2.92
N GLU A 171 -9.51 2.20 1.72
CA GLU A 171 -8.83 1.12 1.01
C GLU A 171 -7.37 1.48 0.66
N PHE A 172 -7.10 2.75 0.32
CA PHE A 172 -5.72 3.21 0.09
C PHE A 172 -4.89 3.15 1.38
N ILE A 173 -5.43 3.67 2.49
CA ILE A 173 -4.76 3.65 3.80
C ILE A 173 -4.47 2.19 4.20
N TYR A 174 -5.43 1.30 4.01
CA TYR A 174 -5.25 -0.13 4.26
C TYR A 174 -4.14 -0.74 3.39
N ALA A 175 -4.08 -0.39 2.11
CA ALA A 175 -3.02 -0.85 1.20
C ALA A 175 -1.63 -0.34 1.61
N CYS A 176 -1.52 0.87 2.16
CA CYS A 176 -0.27 1.40 2.73
C CYS A 176 0.10 0.67 4.03
N LEU A 177 -0.86 0.46 4.93
CA LEU A 177 -0.66 -0.27 6.20
C LEU A 177 -0.16 -1.69 5.95
N LYS A 178 -0.79 -2.40 5.02
CA LYS A 178 -0.42 -3.77 4.63
C LYS A 178 1.02 -3.86 4.12
N PHE A 179 1.52 -2.81 3.47
CA PHE A 179 2.92 -2.79 3.03
C PHE A 179 3.88 -2.59 4.21
N SER A 180 3.51 -1.77 5.20
CA SER A 180 4.35 -1.48 6.38
C SER A 180 4.46 -2.60 7.41
N GLU A 181 3.58 -3.62 7.35
CA GLU A 181 3.67 -4.81 8.18
C GLU A 181 5.06 -5.45 8.04
N ASP A 182 5.63 -6.03 9.10
CA ASP A 182 6.89 -6.78 9.10
C ASP A 182 8.13 -6.06 8.52
N LEU A 183 8.12 -4.72 8.43
CA LEU A 183 9.28 -3.92 8.00
C LEU A 183 10.14 -3.44 9.18
N HIS A 184 9.86 -3.89 10.40
CA HIS A 184 10.56 -3.50 11.64
C HIS A 184 10.49 -1.99 11.91
N LEU A 185 9.48 -1.31 11.35
CA LEU A 185 9.22 0.10 11.54
C LEU A 185 8.55 0.36 12.89
N SER A 186 8.87 1.48 13.51
CA SER A 186 8.13 1.97 14.68
C SER A 186 6.73 2.44 14.30
N SER A 187 5.80 2.44 15.27
CA SER A 187 4.44 2.97 15.06
C SER A 187 4.46 4.40 14.52
N THR A 188 5.38 5.24 15.01
CA THR A 188 5.51 6.63 14.58
C THR A 188 5.95 6.75 13.12
N GLU A 189 6.86 5.90 12.65
CA GLU A 189 7.29 5.88 11.24
C GLU A 189 6.15 5.43 10.32
N VAL A 190 5.37 4.43 10.75
CA VAL A 190 4.19 3.96 10.01
C VAL A 190 3.13 5.07 9.92
N ASP A 191 2.83 5.74 11.03
CA ASP A 191 1.86 6.84 11.07
C ASP A 191 2.29 8.01 10.17
N ASP A 192 3.56 8.40 10.23
CA ASP A 192 4.12 9.46 9.39
C ASP A 192 4.08 9.10 7.90
N MET A 193 4.37 7.83 7.57
CA MET A 193 4.29 7.32 6.20
C MET A 193 2.86 7.38 5.67
N ILE A 194 1.88 6.85 6.41
CA ILE A 194 0.46 6.84 6.02
C ILE A 194 -0.03 8.27 5.83
N ARG A 195 0.33 9.18 6.75
CA ARG A 195 -0.04 10.60 6.66
C ARG A 195 0.50 11.23 5.38
N LYS A 196 1.79 11.03 5.08
CA LYS A 196 2.42 11.55 3.85
C LYS A 196 1.77 10.98 2.58
N SER A 197 1.57 9.67 2.51
CA SER A 197 0.96 9.01 1.35
C SER A 197 -0.50 9.43 1.15
N THR A 198 -1.27 9.56 2.23
CA THR A 198 -2.66 10.02 2.19
C THR A 198 -2.75 11.48 1.76
N ASN A 199 -1.86 12.34 2.28
CA ASN A 199 -1.79 13.73 1.84
C ASN A 199 -1.47 13.83 0.34
N LEU A 200 -0.54 13.01 -0.18
CA LEU A 200 -0.27 12.95 -1.62
C LEU A 200 -1.48 12.47 -2.42
N LEU A 201 -2.20 11.45 -1.94
CA LEU A 201 -3.43 10.98 -2.57
C LEU A 201 -4.47 12.11 -2.68
N LEU A 202 -4.72 12.83 -1.59
CA LEU A 202 -5.73 13.89 -1.54
C LEU A 202 -5.32 15.11 -2.37
N THR A 203 -4.11 15.62 -2.14
CA THR A 203 -3.65 16.88 -2.75
C THR A 203 -3.23 16.73 -4.21
N ARG A 204 -2.60 15.61 -4.58
CA ARG A 204 -2.12 15.37 -5.96
C ARG A 204 -3.14 14.61 -6.78
N THR A 205 -3.68 13.51 -6.26
CA THR A 205 -4.47 12.59 -7.09
C THR A 205 -5.95 12.98 -7.16
N LEU A 206 -6.58 13.20 -6.00
CA LEU A 206 -7.99 13.57 -5.93
C LEU A 206 -8.21 14.99 -6.45
N SER A 207 -7.41 15.96 -6.02
CA SER A 207 -7.49 17.36 -6.50
C SER A 207 -7.37 17.46 -8.03
N ASN A 208 -6.38 16.78 -8.64
CA ASN A 208 -6.23 16.78 -10.10
C ASN A 208 -7.43 16.13 -10.81
N SER A 209 -7.98 15.06 -10.24
CA SER A 209 -9.16 14.39 -10.79
C SER A 209 -10.40 15.30 -10.75
N LEU A 210 -10.59 16.01 -9.62
CA LEU A 210 -11.66 17.00 -9.45
C LEU A 210 -11.51 18.18 -10.41
N GLN A 211 -10.33 18.78 -10.52
CA GLN A 211 -10.09 19.90 -11.43
C GLN A 211 -10.40 19.53 -12.89
N ASN A 212 -10.05 18.31 -13.31
CA ASN A 212 -10.36 17.84 -14.66
C ASN A 212 -11.86 17.74 -14.91
N VAL A 213 -12.64 17.37 -13.89
CA VAL A 213 -14.09 17.20 -14.01
C VAL A 213 -14.82 18.54 -13.90
N ILE A 214 -14.41 19.43 -13.01
CA ILE A 214 -14.95 20.80 -12.91
C ILE A 214 -14.81 21.51 -14.26
N LYS A 215 -13.63 21.42 -14.89
CA LYS A 215 -13.38 21.99 -16.23
C LYS A 215 -14.26 21.38 -17.33
N ARG A 216 -14.63 20.10 -17.22
CA ARG A 216 -15.41 19.37 -18.24
C ARG A 216 -16.92 19.54 -18.07
N LYS A 217 -17.43 19.49 -16.83
CA LYS A 217 -18.87 19.42 -16.53
C LYS A 217 -19.45 20.71 -15.94
N ASN A 218 -18.64 21.76 -15.71
CA ASN A 218 -19.08 23.06 -15.18
C ASN A 218 -19.88 22.95 -13.86
N ILE A 219 -19.50 21.98 -13.01
CA ILE A 219 -20.18 21.67 -11.74
C ILE A 219 -19.79 22.72 -10.69
N GLY A 220 -20.77 23.18 -9.90
CA GLY A 220 -20.58 24.18 -8.85
C GLY A 220 -19.60 23.74 -7.77
N LEU A 221 -18.63 24.61 -7.43
CA LEU A 221 -17.49 24.34 -6.54
C LEU A 221 -17.86 23.93 -5.10
N THR A 222 -19.07 24.24 -4.65
CA THR A 222 -19.44 24.29 -3.23
C THR A 222 -19.49 22.92 -2.55
N GLU A 223 -19.89 21.87 -3.27
CA GLU A 223 -19.97 20.49 -2.76
C GLU A 223 -18.59 19.82 -2.68
N VAL A 224 -17.68 20.18 -3.61
CA VAL A 224 -16.31 19.65 -3.66
C VAL A 224 -15.45 20.23 -2.52
N THR A 225 -15.66 21.49 -2.18
CA THR A 225 -14.95 22.14 -1.06
C THR A 225 -15.31 21.55 0.30
N LEU A 226 -16.55 21.11 0.51
CA LEU A 226 -16.97 20.49 1.77
C LEU A 226 -16.25 19.15 2.02
N LEU A 227 -16.05 18.35 0.96
CA LEU A 227 -15.40 17.04 1.06
C LEU A 227 -13.91 17.11 1.39
N LEU A 228 -13.20 18.08 0.84
CA LEU A 228 -11.80 18.31 1.19
C LEU A 228 -11.66 18.83 2.63
N LEU A 229 -12.66 19.55 3.14
CA LEU A 229 -12.66 20.08 4.51
C LEU A 229 -13.05 19.03 5.57
N GLU A 230 -13.90 18.07 5.22
CA GLU A 230 -14.32 16.97 6.10
C GLU A 230 -13.37 15.77 6.06
N ALA A 231 -12.74 15.45 4.92
CA ALA A 231 -11.77 14.34 4.84
C ALA A 231 -10.45 14.60 5.60
N VAL A 232 -10.22 15.84 6.04
CA VAL A 232 -9.01 16.29 6.76
C VAL A 232 -9.26 16.51 8.27
N LYS A 233 -10.51 16.41 8.72
CA LYS A 233 -10.90 16.49 10.14
C LYS A 233 -11.08 15.10 10.73
#